data_AF-A0A9P7Y4I5-F1
#
_entry.id   AF-A0A9P7Y4I5-F1
#
_cell.length_a   1.000
_cell.length_b   1.000
_cell.length_c   1.000
_cell.angle_alpha   90.00
_cell.angle_beta   90.00
_cell.angle_gamma   90.00
#
_symmetry.space_group_name_H-M   'P 1'
#
loop_
_entity.id
_entity.type
_entity.pdbx_description
1 polymer ?
#
loop_
_entity_poly.entity_id
_entity_poly.type
_entity_poly.pdbx_seq_one_letter_code
_entity_poly.pdbx_strand_id
1 'polypeptide(L)'
;MVKLTSYFLISLSASLLAFSGSVEAKADLGACFLKVPKNPLTAHGLASTYILKKGNCDQTIADQQVFVEATVFDLDANTFSVYHPLVINEGTKPAIAPVVPKLPKNFIVGLWFGANSDSVTLTGDITDCVNGLSSTDIFSQVAFCNAHKFFQAVQIAKDAGKVTIPPLGKDPNGNPCPTTRHFGIIDQDQSDNVITTYLQSKSGHFSQATKANRNKLKKFTEISNGSDNALVADFLDPELKCQPFKAPSLMESGVQLGSMALNELHASHQHAPVALIPSNDPMAVSNNKPSLTKLNAYRRGVNQHLASNLNQANPKAYCINFGNVAPGYIQKIAKFIIGGPSPDTGAADNLLTFMGQRYAASWVNLGCDKILKKTSDITVTTDKKGVAIKVHFRQSKPIKK
;
A
#
# COMPACT_ATOMS: atom_id res chain seq x y z
N MET A 1 11.63 14.09 29.23
CA MET A 1 11.80 14.83 27.97
C MET A 1 12.94 14.18 27.20
N VAL A 2 12.62 13.22 26.33
CA VAL A 2 13.61 12.48 25.53
C VAL A 2 13.35 12.84 24.07
N LYS A 3 14.38 13.35 23.41
CA LYS A 3 14.39 13.67 21.97
C LYS A 3 14.35 12.36 21.17
N LEU A 4 13.34 12.18 20.33
CA LEU A 4 13.40 11.23 19.21
C LEU A 4 13.94 11.98 17.99
N THR A 5 15.20 11.71 17.65
CA THR A 5 15.79 12.04 16.35
C THR A 5 15.45 10.90 15.38
N SER A 6 14.74 11.24 14.31
CA SER A 6 14.47 10.35 13.18
C SER A 6 15.80 10.07 12.46
N TYR A 7 16.20 8.79 12.39
CA TYR A 7 17.41 8.36 11.69
C TYR A 7 17.04 7.93 10.27
N PHE A 8 17.35 8.79 9.30
CA PHE A 8 17.62 8.38 7.93
C PHE A 8 18.95 7.61 7.95
N LEU A 9 18.92 6.28 7.77
CA LEU A 9 20.12 5.46 7.66
C LEU A 9 20.50 5.30 6.18
N ILE A 10 21.47 6.12 5.77
CA ILE A 10 22.35 5.84 4.62
C ILE A 10 23.46 4.92 5.16
N SER A 11 23.54 3.66 4.71
CA SER A 11 24.64 2.77 5.06
C SER A 11 25.66 2.71 3.91
N LEU A 12 26.92 3.05 4.22
CA LEU A 12 28.08 2.63 3.43
C LEU A 12 29.28 2.36 4.35
N SER A 13 29.93 1.23 4.05
CA SER A 13 31.29 0.79 4.39
C SER A 13 31.62 0.18 5.77
N ALA A 14 32.36 -0.92 5.63
CA ALA A 14 32.75 -1.93 6.61
C ALA A 14 33.96 -1.55 7.47
N SER A 15 34.05 -2.18 8.64
CA SER A 15 35.31 -2.45 9.36
C SER A 15 35.17 -3.76 10.13
N LEU A 16 36.09 -4.69 9.86
CA LEU A 16 36.23 -5.97 10.56
C LEU A 16 36.87 -5.72 11.93
N LEU A 17 36.20 -6.08 13.02
CA LEU A 17 36.82 -6.38 14.31
C LEU A 17 36.06 -7.56 14.95
N ALA A 18 36.77 -8.67 15.11
CA ALA A 18 36.24 -9.88 15.72
C ALA A 18 36.16 -9.73 17.24
N PHE A 19 34.96 -9.79 17.80
CA PHE A 19 34.73 -10.06 19.21
C PHE A 19 33.82 -11.29 19.34
N SER A 20 34.37 -12.35 19.93
CA SER A 20 33.65 -13.53 20.38
C SER A 20 32.85 -13.18 21.64
N GLY A 21 31.68 -12.61 21.43
CA GLY A 21 30.60 -12.53 22.41
C GLY A 21 29.38 -13.26 21.83
N SER A 22 28.66 -14.00 22.67
CA SER A 22 27.37 -14.61 22.30
C SER A 22 26.47 -13.55 21.68
N VAL A 23 26.20 -13.67 20.38
CA VAL A 23 25.30 -12.77 19.66
C VAL A 23 23.89 -13.11 20.12
N GLU A 24 23.41 -12.43 21.16
CA GLU A 24 21.97 -12.24 21.30
C GLU A 24 21.54 -11.52 20.02
N ALA A 25 20.78 -12.22 19.17
CA ALA A 25 20.22 -11.65 17.97
C ALA A 25 19.39 -10.43 18.38
N LYS A 26 19.91 -9.24 18.11
CA LYS A 26 19.19 -7.99 18.30
C LYS A 26 17.86 -8.13 17.56
N ALA A 27 16.74 -7.94 18.26
CA ALA A 27 15.44 -7.93 17.62
C ALA A 27 15.49 -6.96 16.43
N ASP A 28 15.16 -7.45 15.24
CA ASP A 28 15.04 -6.63 14.04
C ASP A 28 13.74 -5.83 14.18
N LEU A 29 13.84 -4.69 14.87
CA LEU A 29 12.71 -3.81 15.12
C LEU A 29 12.11 -3.40 13.77
N GLY A 30 10.80 -3.59 13.59
CA GLY A 30 10.14 -3.37 12.30
C GLY A 30 9.91 -4.65 11.48
N ALA A 31 10.55 -5.78 11.81
CA ALA A 31 10.24 -7.08 11.22
C ALA A 31 9.05 -7.74 11.93
N CYS A 32 7.83 -7.38 11.53
CA CYS A 32 6.61 -7.83 12.20
C CYS A 32 6.24 -9.27 11.86
N PHE A 33 5.63 -9.97 12.83
CA PHE A 33 4.99 -11.26 12.60
C PHE A 33 3.51 -11.16 12.89
N LEU A 34 2.69 -11.42 11.88
CA LEU A 34 1.23 -11.39 12.00
C LEU A 34 0.67 -12.81 11.96
N LYS A 35 -0.02 -13.22 13.03
CA LYS A 35 -0.71 -14.51 13.07
C LYS A 35 -2.10 -14.38 12.45
N VAL A 36 -2.27 -15.02 11.31
CA VAL A 36 -3.53 -15.18 10.57
C VAL A 36 -4.41 -16.20 11.33
N PRO A 37 -5.69 -15.87 11.60
CA PRO A 37 -6.61 -16.77 12.27
C PRO A 37 -6.97 -17.97 11.41
N LYS A 38 -7.47 -19.04 12.03
CA LYS A 38 -7.97 -20.22 11.29
C LYS A 38 -9.10 -19.84 10.34
N ASN A 39 -9.13 -20.46 9.17
CA ASN A 39 -10.13 -20.27 8.13
C ASN A 39 -10.34 -18.79 7.74
N PRO A 40 -9.25 -18.05 7.40
CA PRO A 40 -9.27 -16.59 7.29
C PRO A 40 -10.20 -16.06 6.19
N LEU A 41 -10.62 -16.91 5.26
CA LEU A 41 -11.51 -16.58 4.15
C LEU A 41 -13.01 -16.80 4.46
N THR A 42 -13.36 -17.14 5.71
CA THR A 42 -14.74 -17.33 6.16
C THR A 42 -15.25 -16.13 6.97
N ALA A 43 -16.55 -16.00 7.18
CA ALA A 43 -17.12 -14.90 7.98
C ALA A 43 -16.51 -14.85 9.41
N HIS A 44 -16.39 -16.01 10.06
CA HIS A 44 -15.75 -16.10 11.37
C HIS A 44 -14.25 -15.83 11.34
N GLY A 45 -13.54 -16.27 10.28
CA GLY A 45 -12.12 -15.97 10.12
C GLY A 45 -11.84 -14.49 9.91
N LEU A 46 -12.64 -13.82 9.07
CA LEU A 46 -12.59 -12.36 8.87
C LEU A 46 -12.85 -11.60 10.17
N ALA A 47 -13.82 -12.04 10.97
CA ALA A 47 -14.16 -11.42 12.26
C ALA A 47 -13.20 -11.77 13.40
N SER A 48 -12.35 -12.78 13.22
CA SER A 48 -11.34 -13.13 14.21
C SER A 48 -10.21 -12.12 14.19
N THR A 49 -9.62 -11.87 15.35
CA THR A 49 -8.51 -10.93 15.47
C THR A 49 -7.24 -11.51 14.87
N TYR A 50 -6.59 -10.74 14.03
CA TYR A 50 -5.26 -11.00 13.52
C TYR A 50 -4.27 -10.52 14.58
N ILE A 51 -3.37 -11.40 15.02
CA ILE A 51 -2.55 -11.13 16.20
C ILE A 51 -1.15 -10.71 15.77
N LEU A 52 -0.81 -9.44 16.01
CA LEU A 52 0.54 -8.94 15.88
C LEU A 52 1.38 -9.47 17.04
N LYS A 53 2.39 -10.28 16.74
CA LYS A 53 3.25 -10.91 17.74
C LYS A 53 4.06 -9.88 18.51
N LYS A 54 4.13 -10.04 19.82
CA LYS A 54 4.90 -9.15 20.68
C LYS A 54 6.39 -9.36 20.44
N GLY A 55 7.17 -8.28 20.49
CA GLY A 55 8.63 -8.30 20.37
C GLY A 55 9.09 -7.27 19.36
N ASN A 56 9.04 -7.62 18.08
CA ASN A 56 9.58 -6.79 17.00
C ASN A 56 8.69 -5.60 16.62
N CYS A 57 7.38 -5.73 16.84
CA CYS A 57 6.40 -4.71 16.50
C CYS A 57 5.33 -4.53 17.59
N ASP A 58 4.80 -3.33 17.66
CA ASP A 58 3.67 -2.94 18.50
C ASP A 58 2.72 -2.04 17.70
N GLN A 59 1.46 -2.44 17.58
CA GLN A 59 0.43 -1.71 16.83
C GLN A 59 0.19 -0.28 17.38
N THR A 60 0.64 0.04 18.59
CA THR A 60 0.55 1.38 19.19
C THR A 60 1.65 2.33 18.72
N ILE A 61 2.67 1.81 18.02
CA ILE A 61 3.78 2.57 17.43
C ILE A 61 3.51 2.73 15.95
N ALA A 62 3.43 3.98 15.46
CA ALA A 62 2.98 4.30 14.10
C ALA A 62 3.74 3.52 13.01
N ASP A 63 5.07 3.51 13.08
CA ASP A 63 5.96 2.86 12.10
C ASP A 63 6.12 1.35 12.36
N GLN A 64 5.23 0.73 13.13
CA GLN A 64 5.21 -0.72 13.40
C GLN A 64 3.84 -1.34 13.16
N GLN A 65 2.90 -0.57 12.64
CA GLN A 65 1.52 -0.99 12.44
C GLN A 65 1.37 -1.91 11.24
N VAL A 66 0.52 -2.93 11.40
CA VAL A 66 0.13 -3.85 10.34
C VAL A 66 -1.38 -3.79 10.16
N PHE A 67 -1.83 -3.95 8.91
CA PHE A 67 -3.21 -3.79 8.49
C PHE A 67 -3.64 -4.94 7.60
N VAL A 68 -4.93 -5.26 7.65
CA VAL A 68 -5.53 -6.31 6.82
C VAL A 68 -6.77 -5.76 6.15
N GLU A 69 -6.98 -6.11 4.89
CA GLU A 69 -8.15 -5.73 4.10
C GLU A 69 -8.68 -6.94 3.34
N ALA A 70 -10.00 -7.07 3.31
CA ALA A 70 -10.70 -8.10 2.56
C ALA A 70 -11.58 -7.46 1.49
N THR A 71 -11.50 -7.97 0.27
CA THR A 71 -12.50 -7.71 -0.77
C THR A 71 -13.21 -9.00 -1.09
N VAL A 72 -14.53 -8.95 -1.08
CA VAL A 72 -15.42 -10.09 -1.33
C VAL A 72 -16.12 -9.85 -2.66
N PHE A 73 -16.14 -10.85 -3.53
CA PHE A 73 -16.89 -10.86 -4.77
C PHE A 73 -17.99 -11.92 -4.67
N ASP A 74 -19.24 -11.47 -4.80
CA ASP A 74 -20.42 -12.32 -4.90
C ASP A 74 -20.49 -12.90 -6.32
N LEU A 75 -20.39 -14.22 -6.43
CA LEU A 75 -20.35 -14.91 -7.72
C LEU A 75 -21.74 -15.07 -8.36
N ASP A 76 -22.80 -14.94 -7.56
CA ASP A 76 -24.18 -15.01 -8.06
C ASP A 76 -24.65 -13.61 -8.48
N ALA A 77 -24.46 -12.60 -7.62
CA ALA A 77 -24.88 -11.23 -7.86
C ALA A 77 -23.88 -10.41 -8.70
N ASN A 78 -22.63 -10.86 -8.83
CA ASN A 78 -21.54 -10.15 -9.51
C ASN A 78 -21.25 -8.76 -8.90
N THR A 79 -21.39 -8.66 -7.57
CA THR A 79 -21.16 -7.44 -6.80
C THR A 79 -19.99 -7.59 -5.84
N PHE A 80 -19.35 -6.47 -5.51
CA PHE A 80 -18.26 -6.41 -4.55
C PHE A 80 -18.75 -5.99 -3.16
N SER A 81 -17.98 -6.33 -2.14
CA SER A 81 -18.09 -5.72 -0.81
C SER A 81 -16.73 -5.74 -0.09
N VAL A 82 -16.54 -4.85 0.88
CA VAL A 82 -15.25 -4.64 1.56
C VAL A 82 -15.38 -4.85 3.06
N TYR A 83 -14.36 -5.43 3.67
CA TYR A 83 -14.28 -5.65 5.10
C TYR A 83 -12.84 -5.44 5.58
N HIS A 84 -12.65 -4.81 6.74
CA HIS A 84 -11.33 -4.60 7.33
C HIS A 84 -11.17 -5.50 8.57
N PRO A 85 -10.52 -6.69 8.46
CA PRO A 85 -10.21 -7.50 9.63
C PRO A 85 -9.38 -6.73 10.64
N LEU A 86 -9.57 -7.01 11.93
CA LEU A 86 -8.93 -6.24 13.00
C LEU A 86 -7.59 -6.86 13.41
N VAL A 87 -6.52 -6.07 13.36
CA VAL A 87 -5.23 -6.39 13.97
C VAL A 87 -5.20 -5.89 15.42
N ILE A 88 -4.70 -6.73 16.33
CA ILE A 88 -4.40 -6.35 17.72
C ILE A 88 -3.04 -6.90 18.16
N ASN A 89 -2.46 -6.30 19.19
CA ASN A 89 -1.26 -6.83 19.83
C ASN A 89 -1.53 -8.15 20.56
N GLU A 90 -0.56 -9.06 20.51
CA GLU A 90 -0.58 -10.30 21.29
C GLU A 90 -0.77 -10.05 22.79
N GLY A 91 -1.66 -10.83 23.40
CA GLY A 91 -2.01 -10.69 24.82
C GLY A 91 -3.01 -9.57 25.13
N THR A 92 -3.49 -8.83 24.12
CA THR A 92 -4.52 -7.79 24.31
C THR A 92 -5.90 -8.29 23.86
N LYS A 93 -6.92 -7.47 24.13
CA LYS A 93 -8.29 -7.66 23.61
C LYS A 93 -8.67 -6.46 22.74
N PRO A 94 -9.56 -6.64 21.74
CA PRO A 94 -10.14 -5.51 21.03
C PRO A 94 -10.80 -4.52 22.00
N ALA A 95 -10.71 -3.23 21.70
CA ALA A 95 -11.49 -2.21 22.40
C ALA A 95 -12.99 -2.46 22.19
N ILE A 96 -13.34 -2.87 20.98
CA ILE A 96 -14.68 -3.32 20.58
C ILE A 96 -14.48 -4.53 19.65
N ALA A 97 -15.22 -5.61 19.88
CA ALA A 97 -15.14 -6.82 19.07
C ALA A 97 -15.46 -6.52 17.58
N PRO A 98 -14.77 -7.17 16.63
CA PRO A 98 -15.09 -7.03 15.21
C PRO A 98 -16.51 -7.47 14.89
N VAL A 99 -17.13 -6.81 13.90
CA VAL A 99 -18.43 -7.20 13.37
C VAL A 99 -18.27 -8.51 12.58
N VAL A 100 -19.12 -9.51 12.83
CA VAL A 100 -19.15 -10.72 11.99
C VAL A 100 -19.83 -10.38 10.66
N PRO A 101 -19.12 -10.43 9.52
CA PRO A 101 -19.71 -10.05 8.24
C PRO A 101 -20.73 -11.11 7.79
N LYS A 102 -21.79 -10.66 7.12
CA LYS A 102 -22.68 -11.54 6.38
C LYS A 102 -22.13 -11.70 4.97
N LEU A 103 -21.53 -12.86 4.68
CA LEU A 103 -21.02 -13.17 3.36
C LEU A 103 -22.16 -13.72 2.47
N PRO A 104 -22.09 -13.53 1.14
CA PRO A 104 -22.99 -14.20 0.20
C PRO A 104 -22.91 -15.73 0.33
N LYS A 105 -23.81 -16.45 -0.34
CA LYS A 105 -23.77 -17.92 -0.35
C LYS A 105 -22.65 -18.45 -1.23
N ASN A 106 -22.47 -17.85 -2.40
CA ASN A 106 -21.44 -18.19 -3.38
C ASN A 106 -20.52 -16.98 -3.56
N PHE A 107 -19.35 -17.02 -2.95
CA PHE A 107 -18.44 -15.88 -2.92
C PHE A 107 -16.99 -16.31 -3.01
N ILE A 108 -16.14 -15.34 -3.33
CA ILE A 108 -14.70 -15.46 -3.19
C ILE A 108 -14.16 -14.26 -2.44
N VAL A 109 -13.22 -14.49 -1.52
CA VAL A 109 -12.54 -13.45 -0.72
C VAL A 109 -11.09 -13.39 -1.13
N GLY A 110 -10.57 -12.21 -1.40
CA GLY A 110 -9.14 -11.94 -1.35
C GLY A 110 -8.80 -11.19 -0.06
N LEU A 111 -7.62 -11.46 0.48
CA LEU A 111 -7.02 -10.73 1.61
C LEU A 111 -5.71 -10.08 1.18
N TRP A 112 -5.53 -8.84 1.59
CA TRP A 112 -4.32 -8.06 1.41
C TRP A 112 -3.82 -7.56 2.76
N PHE A 113 -2.51 -7.55 2.92
CA PHE A 113 -1.82 -7.16 4.13
C PHE A 113 -0.85 -6.05 3.76
N GLY A 114 -0.87 -4.97 4.53
CA GLY A 114 0.04 -3.85 4.39
C GLY A 114 0.63 -3.48 5.74
N ALA A 115 1.86 -3.00 5.76
CA ALA A 115 2.55 -2.62 6.97
C ALA A 115 3.17 -1.23 6.84
N ASN A 116 3.08 -0.44 7.91
CA ASN A 116 3.87 0.78 8.07
C ASN A 116 5.28 0.46 8.62
N SER A 117 5.51 -0.79 9.03
CA SER A 117 6.79 -1.31 9.48
C SER A 117 7.72 -1.67 8.33
N ASP A 118 8.96 -2.05 8.62
CA ASP A 118 9.89 -2.52 7.59
C ASP A 118 9.38 -3.78 6.88
N SER A 119 8.78 -4.71 7.62
CA SER A 119 8.17 -5.89 7.00
C SER A 119 7.04 -6.54 7.81
N VAL A 120 6.25 -7.38 7.12
CA VAL A 120 5.26 -8.28 7.71
C VAL A 120 5.48 -9.71 7.22
N THR A 121 5.74 -10.61 8.18
CA THR A 121 5.77 -12.06 7.98
C THR A 121 4.47 -12.69 8.49
N LEU A 122 3.75 -13.38 7.62
CA LEU A 122 2.53 -14.09 7.98
C LEU A 122 2.85 -15.44 8.66
N THR A 123 2.10 -15.76 9.71
CA THR A 123 2.14 -17.03 10.43
C THR A 123 0.72 -17.53 10.71
N GLY A 124 0.55 -18.76 11.20
CA GLY A 124 -0.78 -19.32 11.47
C GLY A 124 -1.38 -20.02 10.26
N ASP A 125 -2.64 -19.76 9.93
CA ASP A 125 -3.30 -20.36 8.76
C ASP A 125 -3.00 -19.57 7.49
N ILE A 126 -1.88 -19.92 6.86
CA ILE A 126 -1.33 -19.21 5.70
C ILE A 126 -1.38 -20.02 4.41
N THR A 127 -2.22 -21.07 4.37
CA THR A 127 -2.24 -22.07 3.29
C THR A 127 -2.48 -21.45 1.91
N ASP A 128 -3.36 -20.46 1.82
CA ASP A 128 -3.69 -19.74 0.58
C ASP A 128 -2.92 -18.41 0.42
N CYS A 129 -1.87 -18.21 1.21
CA CYS A 129 -1.14 -16.94 1.27
C CYS A 129 0.18 -16.95 0.50
N VAL A 130 0.54 -15.79 -0.03
CA VAL A 130 1.82 -15.49 -0.68
C VAL A 130 2.40 -14.26 0.00
N ASN A 131 3.51 -14.46 0.72
CA ASN A 131 4.27 -13.38 1.38
C ASN A 131 5.61 -13.12 0.67
N GLY A 132 5.97 -13.93 -0.33
CA GLY A 132 7.25 -13.92 -1.02
C GLY A 132 7.57 -15.28 -1.63
N LEU A 133 8.86 -15.59 -1.78
CA LEU A 133 9.34 -16.90 -2.25
C LEU A 133 9.57 -17.89 -1.10
N SER A 134 9.85 -17.40 0.10
CA SER A 134 10.04 -18.20 1.31
C SER A 134 9.85 -17.31 2.56
N SER A 135 9.95 -17.89 3.75
CA SER A 135 9.92 -17.14 5.02
C SER A 135 11.08 -16.17 5.21
N THR A 136 12.17 -16.32 4.46
CA THR A 136 13.34 -15.42 4.51
C THR A 136 13.47 -14.56 3.24
N ASP A 137 12.55 -14.71 2.28
CA ASP A 137 12.54 -13.98 1.02
C ASP A 137 11.13 -13.43 0.75
N ILE A 138 10.71 -12.52 1.64
CA ILE A 138 9.39 -11.89 1.64
C ILE A 138 9.34 -10.61 0.80
N PHE A 139 8.14 -10.11 0.49
CA PHE A 139 7.92 -8.83 -0.20
C PHE A 139 8.06 -7.60 0.72
N SER A 140 8.69 -7.74 1.88
CA SER A 140 8.76 -6.71 2.92
C SER A 140 7.38 -6.36 3.50
N GLN A 141 6.76 -5.28 3.05
CA GLN A 141 5.60 -4.65 3.69
C GLN A 141 4.26 -5.26 3.29
N VAL A 142 4.28 -6.19 2.32
CA VAL A 142 3.06 -6.80 1.79
C VAL A 142 3.00 -8.31 1.85
N ALA A 143 1.76 -8.79 1.96
CA ALA A 143 1.39 -10.16 1.71
C ALA A 143 -0.03 -10.24 1.19
N PHE A 144 -0.41 -11.39 0.64
CA PHE A 144 -1.73 -11.61 0.05
C PHE A 144 -2.23 -13.00 0.43
N CYS A 145 -3.54 -13.19 0.62
CA CYS A 145 -4.14 -14.53 0.63
C CYS A 145 -5.28 -14.58 -0.38
N ASN A 146 -5.29 -15.66 -1.19
CA ASN A 146 -6.30 -15.93 -2.20
C ASN A 146 -6.48 -14.84 -3.29
N ALA A 147 -5.59 -13.84 -3.37
CA ALA A 147 -5.69 -12.72 -4.30
C ALA A 147 -5.74 -13.13 -5.77
N HIS A 148 -4.92 -14.11 -6.18
CA HIS A 148 -4.94 -14.59 -7.57
C HIS A 148 -6.29 -15.20 -7.96
N LYS A 149 -6.83 -16.09 -7.12
CA LYS A 149 -8.12 -16.75 -7.38
C LYS A 149 -9.25 -15.71 -7.39
N PHE A 150 -9.19 -14.72 -6.49
CA PHE A 150 -10.11 -13.59 -6.49
C PHE A 150 -10.11 -12.83 -7.82
N PHE A 151 -8.95 -12.35 -8.28
CA PHE A 151 -8.86 -11.60 -9.53
C PHE A 151 -9.24 -12.45 -10.76
N GLN A 152 -8.90 -13.74 -10.76
CA GLN A 152 -9.31 -14.66 -11.82
C GLN A 152 -10.84 -14.81 -11.88
N ALA A 153 -11.51 -14.93 -10.73
CA ALA A 153 -12.97 -15.02 -10.69
C ALA A 153 -13.64 -13.74 -11.21
N VAL A 154 -13.11 -12.57 -10.84
CA VAL A 154 -13.60 -11.28 -11.36
C VAL A 154 -13.36 -11.17 -12.87
N GLN A 155 -12.20 -11.60 -13.35
CA GLN A 155 -11.87 -11.60 -14.78
C GLN A 155 -12.82 -12.52 -15.57
N ILE A 156 -13.10 -13.74 -15.08
CA ILE A 156 -14.08 -14.65 -15.69
C ILE A 156 -15.47 -14.01 -15.76
N ALA A 157 -15.92 -13.36 -14.68
CA ALA A 157 -17.20 -12.65 -14.68
C ALA A 157 -17.22 -11.47 -15.67
N LYS A 158 -16.09 -10.76 -15.81
CA LYS A 158 -15.93 -9.63 -16.74
C LYS A 158 -15.97 -10.12 -18.19
N ASP A 159 -15.25 -11.19 -18.51
CA ASP A 159 -15.23 -11.78 -19.86
C ASP A 159 -16.59 -12.37 -20.26
N ALA A 160 -17.36 -12.84 -19.28
CA ALA A 160 -18.74 -13.27 -19.45
C ALA A 160 -19.76 -12.11 -19.47
N GLY A 161 -19.33 -10.85 -19.37
CA GLY A 161 -20.20 -9.68 -19.36
C GLY A 161 -21.08 -9.53 -18.11
N LYS A 162 -20.77 -10.25 -17.03
CA LYS A 162 -21.58 -10.27 -15.79
C LYS A 162 -21.21 -9.16 -14.80
N VAL A 163 -19.97 -8.69 -14.83
CA VAL A 163 -19.49 -7.57 -14.01
C VAL A 163 -18.85 -6.52 -14.89
N THR A 164 -19.12 -5.25 -14.59
CA THR A 164 -18.46 -4.10 -15.24
C THR A 164 -17.68 -3.33 -14.20
N ILE A 165 -16.40 -3.10 -14.48
CA ILE A 165 -15.58 -2.19 -13.67
C ILE A 165 -15.91 -0.75 -14.09
N PRO A 166 -16.28 0.15 -13.17
CA PRO A 166 -16.61 1.53 -13.50
C PRO A 166 -15.51 2.19 -14.34
N PRO A 167 -15.85 3.05 -15.32
CA PRO A 167 -14.84 3.79 -16.07
C PRO A 167 -14.07 4.75 -15.16
N LEU A 168 -12.90 5.20 -15.61
CA LEU A 168 -12.20 6.30 -14.95
C LEU A 168 -13.03 7.59 -15.10
N GLY A 169 -13.10 8.38 -14.03
CA GLY A 169 -13.61 9.74 -14.08
C GLY A 169 -12.68 10.68 -14.85
N LYS A 170 -12.96 11.98 -14.80
CA LYS A 170 -12.06 13.02 -15.29
C LYS A 170 -11.58 13.90 -14.15
N ASP A 171 -10.29 14.24 -14.17
CA ASP A 171 -9.72 15.27 -13.32
C ASP A 171 -10.26 16.66 -13.71
N PRO A 172 -9.98 17.73 -12.94
CA PRO A 172 -10.49 19.06 -13.24
C PRO A 172 -9.85 19.71 -14.49
N ASN A 173 -8.82 19.08 -15.06
CA ASN A 173 -8.21 19.46 -16.33
C ASN A 173 -8.81 18.67 -17.53
N GLY A 174 -9.77 17.76 -17.28
CA GLY A 174 -10.42 16.94 -18.29
C GLY A 174 -9.66 15.66 -18.69
N ASN A 175 -8.53 15.36 -18.05
CA ASN A 175 -7.79 14.11 -18.28
C ASN A 175 -8.46 12.96 -17.51
N PRO A 176 -8.25 11.69 -17.91
CA PRO A 176 -8.66 10.56 -17.08
C PRO A 176 -8.10 10.69 -15.66
N CYS A 177 -8.93 10.40 -14.66
CA CYS A 177 -8.51 10.33 -13.27
C CYS A 177 -7.32 9.37 -13.10
N PRO A 178 -6.34 9.73 -12.25
CA PRO A 178 -5.19 8.87 -12.04
C PRO A 178 -5.59 7.57 -11.34
N THR A 179 -4.77 6.54 -11.51
CA THR A 179 -4.94 5.24 -10.88
C THR A 179 -3.65 4.85 -10.15
N THR A 180 -3.66 3.74 -9.42
CA THR A 180 -2.45 3.16 -8.80
C THR A 180 -1.38 2.73 -9.82
N ARG A 181 -1.70 2.74 -11.12
CA ARG A 181 -0.75 2.45 -12.22
C ARG A 181 -0.35 3.68 -13.02
N HIS A 182 -0.65 4.88 -12.52
CA HIS A 182 -0.25 6.13 -13.16
C HIS A 182 1.11 6.60 -12.61
N PHE A 183 2.09 6.84 -13.50
CA PHE A 183 3.45 7.26 -13.11
C PHE A 183 3.51 8.53 -12.26
N GLY A 184 2.49 9.38 -12.31
CA GLY A 184 2.40 10.58 -11.47
C GLY A 184 1.94 10.35 -10.03
N ILE A 185 1.57 9.12 -9.65
CA ILE A 185 1.04 8.78 -8.32
C ILE A 185 1.99 7.90 -7.53
N ILE A 186 2.46 6.86 -8.20
CA ILE A 186 3.30 5.79 -7.64
C ILE A 186 4.55 6.29 -6.91
N ASP A 187 4.95 5.57 -5.87
CA ASP A 187 6.29 5.70 -5.28
C ASP A 187 7.23 4.55 -5.71
N GLN A 188 8.19 4.24 -4.84
CA GLN A 188 9.19 3.20 -5.09
C GLN A 188 8.60 1.79 -4.97
N ASP A 189 7.49 1.63 -4.25
CA ASP A 189 6.92 0.40 -3.75
C ASP A 189 5.44 0.33 -4.20
N GLN A 190 5.23 0.01 -5.48
CA GLN A 190 3.90 0.12 -6.07
C GLN A 190 2.90 -0.88 -5.51
N SER A 191 1.66 -0.44 -5.30
CA SER A 191 0.54 -1.30 -4.88
C SER A 191 0.80 -2.02 -3.55
N ASP A 192 1.56 -1.39 -2.65
CA ASP A 192 2.07 -1.92 -1.39
C ASP A 192 1.09 -1.79 -0.20
N ASN A 193 0.05 -0.98 -0.32
CA ASN A 193 -0.79 -0.67 0.83
C ASN A 193 -2.26 -1.07 0.67
N VAL A 194 -2.92 -1.24 1.81
CA VAL A 194 -4.38 -1.36 1.93
C VAL A 194 -4.99 -0.04 2.41
N ILE A 195 -6.31 0.11 2.30
CA ILE A 195 -7.04 1.34 2.70
C ILE A 195 -7.62 1.20 4.12
N THR A 196 -7.27 0.12 4.82
CA THR A 196 -7.78 -0.16 6.16
C THR A 196 -7.40 0.92 7.17
N THR A 197 -8.41 1.35 7.93
CA THR A 197 -8.28 2.23 9.10
C THR A 197 -8.78 1.53 10.37
N TYR A 198 -8.06 1.73 11.48
CA TYR A 198 -8.48 1.30 12.82
C TYR A 198 -8.61 2.49 13.77
N LEU A 199 -9.36 2.29 14.86
CA LEU A 199 -9.45 3.23 15.98
C LEU A 199 -8.62 2.69 17.14
N GLN A 200 -7.60 3.43 17.55
CA GLN A 200 -6.85 3.20 18.77
C GLN A 200 -7.52 3.97 19.92
N SER A 201 -8.01 3.24 20.91
CA SER A 201 -8.54 3.81 22.16
C SER A 201 -7.42 4.43 23.01
N LYS A 202 -7.78 5.28 23.97
CA LYS A 202 -6.82 5.88 24.93
C LYS A 202 -5.99 4.83 25.70
N SER A 203 -6.53 3.64 25.92
CA SER A 203 -5.82 2.54 26.59
C SER A 203 -4.95 1.69 25.65
N GLY A 204 -4.79 2.09 24.39
CA GLY A 204 -3.97 1.37 23.41
C GLY A 204 -4.63 0.11 22.84
N HIS A 205 -5.93 -0.08 23.03
CA HIS A 205 -6.69 -1.18 22.39
C HIS A 205 -7.31 -0.71 21.07
N PHE A 206 -7.50 -1.64 20.12
CA PHE A 206 -7.95 -1.32 18.77
C PHE A 206 -9.37 -1.79 18.47
N SER A 207 -10.04 -1.14 17.52
CA SER A 207 -11.31 -1.58 16.96
C SER A 207 -11.42 -1.18 15.48
N GLN A 208 -12.36 -1.79 14.76
CA GLN A 208 -12.70 -1.38 13.39
C GLN A 208 -13.19 0.07 13.37
N ALA A 209 -12.83 0.81 12.32
CA ALA A 209 -13.21 2.21 12.14
C ALA A 209 -14.63 2.37 11.58
N THR A 210 -15.65 1.98 12.36
CA THR A 210 -17.07 2.20 12.03
C THR A 210 -17.64 3.42 12.75
N LYS A 211 -18.74 4.00 12.25
CA LYS A 211 -19.45 5.10 12.94
C LYS A 211 -19.90 4.69 14.34
N ALA A 212 -20.39 3.46 14.49
CA ALA A 212 -20.80 2.92 15.79
C ALA A 212 -19.63 2.87 16.80
N ASN A 213 -18.45 2.44 16.34
CA ASN A 213 -17.27 2.36 17.20
C ASN A 213 -16.71 3.75 17.57
N ARG A 214 -16.71 4.70 16.62
CA ARG A 214 -16.34 6.11 16.90
C ARG A 214 -17.22 6.71 18.00
N ASN A 215 -18.54 6.51 17.89
CA ASN A 215 -19.51 6.98 18.89
C ASN A 215 -19.30 6.33 20.26
N LYS A 216 -18.97 5.02 20.28
CA LYS A 216 -18.77 4.26 21.52
C LYS A 216 -17.46 4.61 22.23
N LEU A 217 -16.36 4.80 21.49
CA LEU A 217 -15.05 5.12 22.08
C LEU A 217 -14.97 6.56 22.58
N LYS A 218 -15.66 7.51 21.94
CA LYS A 218 -15.66 8.97 22.21
C LYS A 218 -14.31 9.68 22.04
N LYS A 219 -13.19 9.06 22.44
CA LYS A 219 -11.81 9.53 22.28
C LYS A 219 -10.96 8.41 21.70
N PHE A 220 -10.41 8.64 20.53
CA PHE A 220 -9.59 7.68 19.80
C PHE A 220 -8.60 8.41 18.89
N THR A 221 -7.55 7.70 18.49
CA THR A 221 -6.69 8.05 17.37
C THR A 221 -7.04 7.15 16.19
N GLU A 222 -7.21 7.72 15.00
CA GLU A 222 -7.31 6.95 13.76
C GLU A 222 -5.92 6.60 13.25
N ILE A 223 -5.74 5.35 12.83
CA ILE A 223 -4.49 4.84 12.26
C ILE A 223 -4.79 4.16 10.93
N SER A 224 -3.94 4.36 9.92
CA SER A 224 -4.15 3.89 8.56
C SER A 224 -2.83 3.48 7.89
N ASN A 225 -2.93 2.82 6.73
CA ASN A 225 -1.82 2.37 5.90
C ASN A 225 -1.69 3.26 4.65
N GLY A 226 -0.99 4.39 4.75
CA GLY A 226 -1.17 5.57 3.88
C GLY A 226 -0.43 5.67 2.53
N SER A 227 0.05 4.58 1.89
CA SER A 227 0.79 4.64 0.60
C SER A 227 -0.17 4.72 -0.62
N ASP A 228 0.21 4.20 -1.79
CA ASP A 228 -0.42 4.42 -3.11
C ASP A 228 -1.96 4.29 -3.12
N ASN A 229 -2.49 3.21 -2.55
CA ASN A 229 -3.93 2.92 -2.58
C ASN A 229 -4.76 3.93 -1.78
N ALA A 230 -4.28 4.28 -0.58
CA ALA A 230 -4.91 5.29 0.26
C ALA A 230 -4.68 6.69 -0.33
N LEU A 231 -3.49 6.97 -0.87
CA LEU A 231 -3.16 8.23 -1.54
C LEU A 231 -4.15 8.55 -2.67
N VAL A 232 -4.46 7.59 -3.54
CA VAL A 232 -5.47 7.77 -4.59
C VAL A 232 -6.86 8.01 -3.98
N ALA A 233 -7.34 7.06 -3.17
CA ALA A 233 -8.74 7.01 -2.78
C ALA A 233 -9.14 8.08 -1.75
N ASP A 234 -8.24 8.42 -0.83
CA ASP A 234 -8.56 9.26 0.34
C ASP A 234 -8.00 10.68 0.24
N PHE A 235 -6.97 10.91 -0.59
CA PHE A 235 -6.29 12.21 -0.66
C PHE A 235 -6.38 12.86 -2.04
N LEU A 236 -6.08 12.14 -3.13
CA LEU A 236 -6.11 12.72 -4.47
C LEU A 236 -7.51 12.82 -5.04
N ASP A 237 -8.30 11.75 -4.96
CA ASP A 237 -9.63 11.71 -5.56
C ASP A 237 -10.55 12.84 -5.08
N PRO A 238 -10.61 13.17 -3.76
CA PRO A 238 -11.38 14.30 -3.28
C PRO A 238 -10.96 15.63 -3.89
N GLU A 239 -9.66 15.91 -3.94
CA GLU A 239 -9.11 17.18 -4.45
C GLU A 239 -9.25 17.29 -5.98
N LEU A 240 -9.20 16.15 -6.69
CA LEU A 240 -9.35 16.08 -8.14
C LEU A 240 -10.80 15.87 -8.60
N LYS A 241 -11.75 15.75 -7.66
CA LYS A 241 -13.16 15.42 -7.94
C LYS A 241 -13.32 14.11 -8.73
N CYS A 242 -12.36 13.22 -8.56
CA CYS A 242 -12.38 11.89 -9.13
C CYS A 242 -13.32 10.99 -8.32
N GLN A 243 -13.88 9.98 -9.00
CA GLN A 243 -14.79 9.04 -8.38
C GLN A 243 -14.05 7.71 -8.17
N PRO A 244 -13.73 7.35 -6.92
CA PRO A 244 -13.08 6.06 -6.63
C PRO A 244 -14.04 4.90 -6.91
N PHE A 245 -13.47 3.75 -7.27
CA PHE A 245 -14.25 2.51 -7.29
C PHE A 245 -14.45 2.00 -5.85
N LYS A 246 -15.68 2.14 -5.35
CA LYS A 246 -16.08 1.74 -3.99
C LYS A 246 -17.12 0.62 -4.00
N ALA A 247 -17.21 -0.10 -2.90
CA ALA A 247 -18.22 -1.12 -2.67
C ALA A 247 -18.78 -1.07 -1.24
N PRO A 248 -19.96 -1.67 -0.98
CA PRO A 248 -20.55 -1.69 0.35
C PRO A 248 -19.61 -2.27 1.42
N SER A 249 -19.57 -1.63 2.58
CA SER A 249 -18.92 -2.17 3.76
C SER A 249 -19.71 -3.33 4.35
N LEU A 250 -19.01 -4.41 4.72
CA LEU A 250 -19.58 -5.49 5.53
C LEU A 250 -19.49 -5.23 7.04
N MET A 251 -18.89 -4.09 7.44
CA MET A 251 -18.76 -3.70 8.85
C MET A 251 -19.91 -2.81 9.32
N GLU A 252 -20.51 -2.02 8.42
CA GLU A 252 -21.63 -1.13 8.73
C GLU A 252 -22.49 -0.84 7.49
N SER A 253 -23.81 -0.76 7.69
CA SER A 253 -24.77 -0.56 6.59
C SER A 253 -24.73 0.87 6.03
N GLY A 254 -24.89 1.00 4.71
CA GLY A 254 -24.96 2.29 4.02
C GLY A 254 -23.61 2.98 3.79
N VAL A 255 -22.50 2.36 4.21
CA VAL A 255 -21.14 2.89 3.98
C VAL A 255 -20.53 2.22 2.76
N GLN A 256 -19.88 3.03 1.92
CA GLN A 256 -19.09 2.61 0.77
C GLN A 256 -17.61 2.78 1.08
N LEU A 257 -16.80 1.76 0.83
CA LEU A 257 -15.36 1.76 1.05
C LEU A 257 -14.63 1.48 -0.25
N GLY A 258 -13.44 2.08 -0.40
CA GLY A 258 -12.46 1.60 -1.37
C GLY A 258 -11.79 0.34 -0.85
N SER A 259 -11.02 -0.31 -1.71
CA SER A 259 -10.06 -1.32 -1.32
C SER A 259 -8.91 -1.34 -2.30
N MET A 260 -7.77 -1.88 -1.92
CA MET A 260 -6.64 -2.10 -2.82
C MET A 260 -7.08 -2.93 -4.03
N ALA A 261 -7.87 -3.98 -3.84
CA ALA A 261 -8.33 -4.82 -4.94
C ALA A 261 -9.24 -4.05 -5.91
N LEU A 262 -10.12 -3.18 -5.40
CA LEU A 262 -10.97 -2.32 -6.24
C LEU A 262 -10.12 -1.29 -7.00
N ASN A 263 -9.11 -0.70 -6.36
CA ASN A 263 -8.16 0.19 -7.02
C ASN A 263 -7.42 -0.52 -8.16
N GLU A 264 -6.92 -1.75 -7.94
CA GLU A 264 -6.23 -2.52 -8.98
C GLU A 264 -7.15 -2.99 -10.12
N LEU A 265 -8.43 -3.25 -9.82
CA LEU A 265 -9.44 -3.48 -10.85
C LEU A 265 -9.71 -2.21 -11.66
N HIS A 266 -9.87 -1.05 -11.01
CA HIS A 266 -10.09 0.24 -11.65
C HIS A 266 -8.89 0.65 -12.51
N ALA A 267 -7.67 0.39 -12.02
CA ALA A 267 -6.41 0.61 -12.72
C ALA A 267 -6.25 -0.23 -14.01
N SER A 268 -7.10 -1.25 -14.23
CA SER A 268 -7.14 -1.95 -15.52
C SER A 268 -7.59 -1.06 -16.69
N HIS A 269 -8.21 0.09 -16.41
CA HIS A 269 -8.55 1.11 -17.40
C HIS A 269 -7.41 2.11 -17.67
N GLN A 270 -6.27 2.00 -16.99
CA GLN A 270 -5.13 2.89 -17.18
C GLN A 270 -4.55 2.73 -18.59
N HIS A 271 -4.47 3.83 -19.34
CA HIS A 271 -3.80 3.85 -20.63
C HIS A 271 -2.28 4.01 -20.50
N ALA A 272 -1.56 3.58 -21.53
CA ALA A 272 -0.12 3.69 -21.57
C ALA A 272 0.37 5.16 -21.46
N PRO A 273 1.52 5.40 -20.80
CA PRO A 273 2.37 4.41 -20.13
C PRO A 273 1.76 3.93 -18.80
N VAL A 274 1.67 2.61 -18.64
CA VAL A 274 1.17 1.96 -17.43
C VAL A 274 2.34 1.62 -16.52
N ALA A 275 2.31 2.07 -15.28
CA ALA A 275 3.31 1.76 -14.29
C ALA A 275 3.04 0.35 -13.75
N LEU A 276 3.92 -0.58 -14.11
CA LEU A 276 3.93 -1.95 -13.61
C LEU A 276 5.23 -2.16 -12.83
N ILE A 277 5.19 -2.95 -11.77
CA ILE A 277 6.30 -3.17 -10.84
C ILE A 277 7.58 -3.52 -11.61
N PRO A 278 8.67 -2.74 -11.54
CA PRO A 278 9.89 -3.00 -12.29
C PRO A 278 10.71 -4.11 -11.64
N SER A 279 11.67 -4.68 -12.38
CA SER A 279 12.46 -5.82 -11.87
C SER A 279 13.46 -5.47 -10.77
N ASN A 280 13.66 -4.18 -10.49
CA ASN A 280 14.52 -3.67 -9.43
C ASN A 280 13.74 -3.08 -8.25
N ASP A 281 12.42 -3.26 -8.24
CA ASP A 281 11.57 -2.89 -7.11
C ASP A 281 12.06 -3.60 -5.83
N PRO A 282 12.29 -2.88 -4.72
CA PRO A 282 12.84 -3.44 -3.48
C PRO A 282 12.04 -4.62 -2.92
N MET A 283 10.72 -4.65 -3.12
CA MET A 283 9.87 -5.74 -2.66
C MET A 283 9.89 -6.94 -3.62
N ALA A 284 10.25 -6.73 -4.89
CA ALA A 284 10.26 -7.79 -5.91
C ALA A 284 11.65 -8.39 -6.21
N VAL A 285 12.72 -7.91 -5.57
CA VAL A 285 14.07 -8.49 -5.68
C VAL A 285 14.28 -9.63 -4.67
N SER A 286 15.10 -10.61 -5.05
CA SER A 286 15.53 -11.73 -4.19
C SER A 286 17.04 -11.67 -4.03
N ASN A 287 17.54 -11.70 -2.80
CA ASN A 287 18.97 -11.55 -2.49
C ASN A 287 19.60 -10.32 -3.19
N ASN A 288 18.89 -9.19 -3.17
CA ASN A 288 19.28 -7.93 -3.82
C ASN A 288 19.51 -8.03 -5.34
N LYS A 289 18.90 -9.03 -6.00
CA LYS A 289 18.97 -9.22 -7.44
C LYS A 289 17.56 -9.37 -8.04
N PRO A 290 17.35 -8.93 -9.30
CA PRO A 290 16.10 -9.17 -10.01
C PRO A 290 15.71 -10.65 -10.05
N SER A 291 14.46 -10.95 -9.70
CA SER A 291 13.91 -12.31 -9.73
C SER A 291 12.58 -12.31 -10.47
N LEU A 292 12.52 -12.97 -11.62
CA LEU A 292 11.29 -13.05 -12.42
C LEU A 292 10.17 -13.74 -11.63
N THR A 293 10.51 -14.77 -10.85
CA THR A 293 9.55 -15.51 -10.02
C THR A 293 8.95 -14.63 -8.93
N LYS A 294 9.79 -13.88 -8.19
CA LYS A 294 9.32 -13.00 -7.11
C LYS A 294 8.52 -11.83 -7.67
N LEU A 295 9.00 -11.23 -8.75
CA LEU A 295 8.28 -10.20 -9.50
C LEU A 295 6.88 -10.66 -9.93
N ASN A 296 6.79 -11.82 -10.58
CA ASN A 296 5.49 -12.33 -11.05
C ASN A 296 4.58 -12.78 -9.90
N ALA A 297 5.15 -13.23 -8.78
CA ALA A 297 4.38 -13.52 -7.58
C ALA A 297 3.74 -12.23 -7.02
N TYR A 298 4.51 -11.14 -6.94
CA TYR A 298 3.99 -9.83 -6.54
C TYR A 298 2.93 -9.33 -7.54
N ARG A 299 3.28 -9.20 -8.83
CA ARG A 299 2.36 -8.69 -9.86
C ARG A 299 1.04 -9.45 -9.91
N ARG A 300 1.05 -10.77 -9.70
CA ARG A 300 -0.15 -11.59 -9.60
C ARG A 300 -1.02 -11.22 -8.39
N GLY A 301 -0.40 -10.94 -7.25
CA GLY A 301 -1.08 -10.52 -6.01
C GLY A 301 -1.78 -9.15 -6.13
N VAL A 302 -1.37 -8.34 -7.09
CA VAL A 302 -1.90 -6.98 -7.35
C VAL A 302 -2.53 -6.83 -8.74
N ASN A 303 -2.94 -7.94 -9.38
CA ASN A 303 -3.61 -7.97 -10.68
C ASN A 303 -2.85 -7.27 -11.84
N GLN A 304 -1.53 -7.19 -11.78
CA GLN A 304 -0.71 -6.63 -12.84
C GLN A 304 -0.34 -7.71 -13.89
N HIS A 305 -0.10 -7.28 -15.13
CA HIS A 305 0.33 -8.18 -16.19
C HIS A 305 1.69 -8.79 -15.87
N LEU A 306 1.79 -10.12 -15.97
CA LEU A 306 3.03 -10.84 -15.68
C LEU A 306 4.09 -10.57 -16.75
N ALA A 307 5.34 -10.55 -16.33
CA ALA A 307 6.47 -10.49 -17.25
C ALA A 307 6.85 -11.91 -17.70
N SER A 308 7.04 -12.13 -19.00
CA SER A 308 7.59 -13.38 -19.53
C SER A 308 9.10 -13.49 -19.29
N ASN A 309 9.79 -12.36 -19.12
CA ASN A 309 11.21 -12.25 -18.79
C ASN A 309 11.53 -10.87 -18.20
N LEU A 310 12.72 -10.71 -17.62
CA LEU A 310 13.12 -9.46 -16.94
C LEU A 310 13.23 -8.26 -17.89
N ASN A 311 13.42 -8.45 -19.19
CA ASN A 311 13.44 -7.33 -20.14
C ASN A 311 12.06 -6.67 -20.29
N GLN A 312 10.96 -7.40 -20.03
CA GLN A 312 9.62 -6.80 -20.01
C GLN A 312 9.33 -5.97 -18.75
N ALA A 313 10.15 -6.09 -17.72
CA ALA A 313 10.08 -5.30 -16.49
C ALA A 313 11.31 -4.39 -16.33
N ASN A 314 11.81 -3.85 -17.46
CA ASN A 314 13.08 -3.16 -17.54
C ASN A 314 13.12 -1.87 -16.67
N PRO A 315 14.04 -1.77 -15.69
CA PRO A 315 14.18 -0.60 -14.82
C PRO A 315 14.47 0.71 -15.56
N LYS A 316 15.27 0.68 -16.63
CA LYS A 316 15.58 1.88 -17.43
C LYS A 316 14.33 2.41 -18.12
N ALA A 317 13.55 1.54 -18.76
CA ALA A 317 12.29 1.92 -19.39
C ALA A 317 11.30 2.50 -18.36
N TYR A 318 11.24 1.88 -17.18
CA TYR A 318 10.43 2.38 -16.07
C TYR A 318 10.85 3.79 -15.65
N CYS A 319 12.14 4.02 -15.35
CA CYS A 319 12.66 5.33 -14.96
C CYS A 319 12.46 6.41 -16.03
N ILE A 320 12.55 6.05 -17.32
CA ILE A 320 12.27 6.97 -18.43
C ILE A 320 10.80 7.42 -18.37
N ASN A 321 9.86 6.50 -18.20
CA ASN A 321 8.44 6.85 -18.09
C ASN A 321 8.18 7.65 -16.81
N PHE A 322 8.76 7.24 -15.68
CA PHE A 322 8.59 7.93 -14.41
C PHE A 322 9.04 9.39 -14.49
N GLY A 323 10.23 9.64 -15.04
CA GLY A 323 10.78 11.00 -15.20
C GLY A 323 10.08 11.84 -16.26
N ASN A 324 9.50 11.22 -17.29
CA ASN A 324 8.78 11.94 -18.36
C ASN A 324 7.32 12.26 -18.00
N VAL A 325 6.69 11.45 -17.14
CA VAL A 325 5.25 11.58 -16.85
C VAL A 325 5.00 12.31 -15.54
N ALA A 326 5.67 11.90 -14.46
CA ALA A 326 5.30 12.34 -13.12
C ALA A 326 5.48 13.86 -12.89
N PRO A 327 6.62 14.49 -13.26
CA PRO A 327 6.81 15.92 -13.02
C PRO A 327 5.77 16.79 -13.71
N GLY A 328 5.49 16.49 -14.99
CA GLY A 328 4.49 17.23 -15.76
C GLY A 328 3.08 17.03 -15.24
N TYR A 329 2.74 15.83 -14.77
CA TYR A 329 1.43 15.55 -14.18
C TYR A 329 1.24 16.28 -12.85
N ILE A 330 2.17 16.10 -11.89
CA ILE A 330 2.10 16.71 -10.56
C ILE A 330 2.03 18.24 -10.69
N GLN A 331 2.81 18.83 -11.60
CA GLN A 331 2.75 20.28 -11.86
C GLN A 331 1.37 20.73 -12.39
N LYS A 332 0.73 19.96 -13.27
CA LYS A 332 -0.60 20.29 -13.82
C LYS A 332 -1.73 20.24 -12.80
N ILE A 333 -1.64 19.34 -11.83
CA ILE A 333 -2.65 19.20 -10.78
C ILE A 333 -2.36 20.03 -9.53
N ALA A 334 -1.17 20.64 -9.43
CA ALA A 334 -0.68 21.31 -8.23
C ALA A 334 -1.67 22.32 -7.62
N LYS A 335 -2.34 23.12 -8.45
CA LYS A 335 -3.32 24.12 -7.98
C LYS A 335 -4.56 23.52 -7.31
N PHE A 336 -4.87 22.27 -7.59
CA PHE A 336 -6.01 21.56 -6.99
C PHE A 336 -5.62 20.88 -5.68
N ILE A 337 -4.40 20.35 -5.60
CA ILE A 337 -3.98 19.54 -4.45
C ILE A 337 -3.22 20.33 -3.38
N ILE A 338 -2.76 21.55 -3.65
CA ILE A 338 -1.97 22.33 -2.67
C ILE A 338 -2.72 22.63 -1.36
N GLY A 339 -4.05 22.71 -1.42
CA GLY A 339 -4.89 22.91 -0.23
C GLY A 339 -5.23 21.62 0.53
N GLY A 340 -4.92 20.46 -0.05
CA GLY A 340 -5.24 19.15 0.53
C GLY A 340 -4.31 18.78 1.68
N PRO A 341 -4.79 17.98 2.66
CA PRO A 341 -3.98 17.53 3.77
C PRO A 341 -2.85 16.60 3.30
N SER A 342 -1.69 16.67 3.96
CA SER A 342 -0.64 15.68 3.74
C SER A 342 -1.06 14.31 4.33
N PRO A 343 -0.89 13.20 3.60
CA PRO A 343 -1.04 11.85 4.13
C PRO A 343 -0.11 11.56 5.31
N ASP A 344 1.08 12.16 5.31
CA ASP A 344 2.04 12.09 6.41
C ASP A 344 2.55 13.50 6.75
N THR A 345 2.07 14.03 7.86
CA THR A 345 2.47 15.35 8.38
C THR A 345 3.93 15.42 8.87
N GLY A 346 4.56 14.26 9.10
CA GLY A 346 5.99 14.15 9.38
C GLY A 346 6.85 14.23 8.11
N ALA A 347 6.31 13.87 6.95
CA ALA A 347 7.00 13.93 5.67
C ALA A 347 6.78 15.26 4.92
N ALA A 348 5.57 15.82 4.98
CA ALA A 348 5.19 17.01 4.24
C ALA A 348 4.04 17.79 4.90
N ASP A 349 3.94 19.09 4.61
CA ASP A 349 2.94 19.99 5.20
C ASP A 349 1.59 20.03 4.45
N ASN A 350 1.56 19.66 3.17
CA ASN A 350 0.35 19.57 2.36
C ASN A 350 0.50 18.47 1.29
N LEU A 351 -0.59 18.16 0.58
CA LEU A 351 -0.61 17.08 -0.42
C LEU A 351 0.33 17.36 -1.60
N LEU A 352 0.51 18.60 -2.04
CA LEU A 352 1.45 18.93 -3.13
C LEU A 352 2.90 18.68 -2.71
N THR A 353 3.29 19.11 -1.52
CA THR A 353 4.65 18.91 -1.00
C THR A 353 4.92 17.44 -0.70
N PHE A 354 3.89 16.69 -0.27
CA PHE A 354 3.94 15.24 -0.12
C PHE A 354 4.21 14.56 -1.47
N MET A 355 3.43 14.86 -2.52
CA MET A 355 3.64 14.32 -3.86
C MET A 355 5.04 14.62 -4.40
N GLY A 356 5.54 15.83 -4.17
CA GLY A 356 6.88 16.22 -4.58
C GLY A 356 8.00 15.48 -3.83
N GLN A 357 7.87 15.32 -2.52
CA GLN A 357 8.83 14.61 -1.67
C GLN A 357 8.83 13.11 -2.00
N ARG A 358 7.64 12.50 -2.14
CA ARG A 358 7.43 11.11 -2.53
C ARG A 358 8.14 10.80 -3.83
N TYR A 359 7.85 11.56 -4.91
CA TYR A 359 8.53 11.39 -6.20
C TYR A 359 10.05 11.51 -6.09
N ALA A 360 10.56 12.53 -5.38
CA ALA A 360 11.99 12.77 -5.27
C ALA A 360 12.72 11.63 -4.53
N ALA A 361 12.10 11.06 -3.50
CA ALA A 361 12.62 9.89 -2.79
C ALA A 361 12.60 8.64 -3.70
N SER A 362 11.47 8.37 -4.36
CA SER A 362 11.33 7.21 -5.27
C SER A 362 12.31 7.25 -6.43
N TRP A 363 12.61 8.44 -6.97
CA TRP A 363 13.61 8.61 -8.03
C TRP A 363 14.98 8.04 -7.63
N VAL A 364 15.38 8.25 -6.38
CA VAL A 364 16.66 7.75 -5.84
C VAL A 364 16.55 6.28 -5.45
N ASN A 365 15.47 5.89 -4.80
CA ASN A 365 15.31 4.53 -4.26
C ASN A 365 15.13 3.49 -5.38
N LEU A 366 14.50 3.86 -6.49
CA LEU A 366 14.48 3.05 -7.72
C LEU A 366 15.78 3.15 -8.54
N GLY A 367 16.76 3.94 -8.10
CA GLY A 367 18.05 4.12 -8.76
C GLY A 367 17.98 4.84 -10.11
N CYS A 368 16.91 5.59 -10.38
CA CYS A 368 16.71 6.28 -11.65
C CYS A 368 17.78 7.35 -11.91
N ASP A 369 18.29 7.97 -10.84
CA ASP A 369 19.43 8.90 -10.88
C ASP A 369 20.68 8.25 -11.47
N LYS A 370 21.00 7.03 -11.05
CA LYS A 370 22.16 6.25 -11.51
C LYS A 370 21.92 5.65 -12.90
N ILE A 371 20.75 5.06 -13.12
CA ILE A 371 20.37 4.42 -14.39
C ILE A 371 20.36 5.42 -15.54
N LEU A 372 19.85 6.64 -15.31
CA LEU A 372 19.71 7.67 -16.32
C LEU A 372 20.80 8.75 -16.27
N LYS A 373 21.67 8.71 -15.24
CA LYS A 373 22.68 9.75 -14.96
C LYS A 373 22.06 11.15 -14.93
N LYS A 374 20.90 11.27 -14.29
CA LYS A 374 20.06 12.47 -14.30
C LYS A 374 19.50 12.74 -12.90
N THR A 375 19.63 13.99 -12.45
CA THR A 375 18.99 14.42 -11.19
C THR A 375 17.48 14.51 -11.35
N SER A 376 16.76 14.34 -10.24
CA SER A 376 15.31 14.46 -10.21
C SER A 376 14.84 15.82 -10.75
N ASP A 377 13.78 15.80 -11.57
CA ASP A 377 13.12 17.01 -12.08
C ASP A 377 12.17 17.66 -11.05
N ILE A 378 11.93 16.98 -9.92
CA ILE A 378 11.25 17.56 -8.77
C ILE A 378 12.19 17.49 -7.56
N THR A 379 12.34 18.62 -6.88
CA THR A 379 13.05 18.69 -5.60
C THR A 379 12.19 19.39 -4.57
N VAL A 380 12.41 19.13 -3.28
CA VAL A 380 11.68 19.79 -2.19
C VAL A 380 12.62 20.62 -1.31
N THR A 381 12.09 21.70 -0.76
CA THR A 381 12.68 22.36 0.41
C THR A 381 12.02 21.81 1.66
N THR A 382 12.83 21.44 2.64
CA THR A 382 12.37 20.97 3.94
C THR A 382 12.55 22.02 5.03
N ASP A 383 11.74 21.94 6.07
CA ASP A 383 11.94 22.69 7.30
C ASP A 383 13.07 22.08 8.16
N LYS A 384 13.29 22.64 9.36
CA LYS A 384 14.33 22.15 10.29
C LYS A 384 14.08 20.72 10.82
N LYS A 385 12.86 20.19 10.67
CA LYS A 385 12.46 18.85 11.09
C LYS A 385 12.49 17.85 9.94
N GLY A 386 12.80 18.29 8.71
CA GLY A 386 12.80 17.45 7.53
C GLY A 386 11.44 17.39 6.80
N VAL A 387 10.45 18.15 7.25
CA VAL A 387 9.11 18.19 6.64
C VAL A 387 9.19 18.99 5.34
N ALA A 388 8.75 18.44 4.22
CA ALA A 388 8.68 19.15 2.95
C ALA A 388 7.65 20.29 3.02
N ILE A 389 8.09 21.51 2.73
CA ILE A 389 7.28 22.74 2.80
C ILE A 389 7.19 23.48 1.46
N LYS A 390 7.97 23.04 0.47
CA LYS A 390 7.93 23.62 -0.88
C LYS A 390 8.39 22.61 -1.91
N VAL A 391 7.68 22.54 -3.03
CA VAL A 391 8.08 21.75 -4.21
C VAL A 391 8.67 22.67 -5.29
N HIS A 392 9.70 22.20 -5.98
CA HIS A 392 10.33 22.89 -7.10
C HIS A 392 10.34 21.96 -8.31
N PHE A 393 9.87 22.48 -9.44
CA PHE A 393 9.83 21.76 -10.72
C PHE A 393 10.94 22.29 -11.64
N ARG A 394 11.69 21.37 -12.25
CA ARG A 394 12.65 21.68 -13.31
C ARG A 394 12.03 21.29 -14.65
N GLN A 395 12.00 22.21 -15.59
CA GLN A 395 11.60 21.91 -16.96
C GLN A 395 12.78 21.33 -17.73
N SER A 396 12.90 20.01 -17.70
CA SER A 396 13.89 19.28 -18.48
C SER A 396 13.33 18.85 -19.84
N LYS A 397 14.23 18.70 -20.82
CA LYS A 397 13.88 18.01 -22.07
C LYS A 397 13.45 16.57 -21.77
N PRO A 398 12.47 16.01 -22.53
CA PRO A 398 12.08 14.62 -22.37
C PRO A 398 13.27 13.66 -22.46
N ILE A 399 13.30 12.67 -21.59
CA ILE A 399 14.30 11.59 -21.57
C ILE A 399 14.01 10.69 -22.77
N LYS A 400 15.01 10.52 -23.65
CA LYS A 400 14.90 9.65 -24.82
C LYS A 400 14.89 8.18 -24.40
N LYS A 401 14.09 7.37 -25.11
CA LYS A 401 13.98 5.91 -24.91
C LYS A 401 15.29 5.20 -25.22
#